data_AF-A0ABC8S2Q0-F1
#
_entry.id   AF-A0ABC8S2Q0-F1
#
_cell.length_a   1.000
_cell.length_b   1.000
_cell.length_c   1.000
_cell.angle_alpha   90.00
_cell.angle_beta   90.00
_cell.angle_gamma   90.00
#
_symmetry.space_group_name_H-M   'P 1'
#
loop_
_entity.id
_entity.type
_entity.pdbx_description
1 polymer ?
#
loop_
_entity_poly.entity_id
_entity_poly.type
_entity_poly.pdbx_seq_one_letter_code
_entity_poly.pdbx_strand_id
1 'polypeptide(L)'
;MVVNNMIVSMVAHANQSSMNIYHVGSSSTNPVVLRNIQDYGVRYFAKNPWINNDGKPVIVGNIKMMSNMDSFHRYMTIRYLLPLKGLQIVNAALCQYFRGTYHDLRRKINFAFRLIELYRPYMFFKGIFDDKNAENLRKAVAESGIETDVFYFDPNCINWEDYFMNTHLPGLVKYVFK
;
A
#
# COMPACT_ATOMS: atom_id res chain seq x y z
N MET A 1 -10.90 -13.26 -10.32
CA MET A 1 -11.14 -13.69 -8.92
C MET A 1 -12.34 -13.00 -8.28
N VAL A 2 -12.37 -11.67 -8.07
CA VAL A 2 -13.51 -11.01 -7.38
C VAL A 2 -14.85 -11.30 -8.07
N VAL A 3 -14.95 -11.04 -9.39
CA VAL A 3 -16.16 -11.30 -10.16
C VAL A 3 -16.57 -12.77 -10.11
N ASN A 4 -15.62 -13.68 -10.31
CA ASN A 4 -15.86 -15.13 -10.23
C ASN A 4 -16.42 -15.53 -8.86
N ASN A 5 -15.79 -15.08 -7.77
CA ASN A 5 -16.27 -15.32 -6.41
C ASN A 5 -17.68 -14.75 -6.19
N MET A 6 -17.98 -13.55 -6.69
CA MET A 6 -19.32 -12.96 -6.60
C MET A 6 -20.36 -13.85 -7.30
N ILE A 7 -20.12 -14.24 -8.56
CA ILE A 7 -21.03 -15.10 -9.33
C ILE A 7 -21.27 -16.42 -8.60
N VAL A 8 -20.19 -17.09 -8.20
CA VAL A 8 -20.26 -18.39 -7.51
C VAL A 8 -20.98 -18.28 -6.17
N SER A 9 -20.71 -17.23 -5.39
CA SER A 9 -21.39 -16.99 -4.11
C SER A 9 -22.89 -16.75 -4.30
N MET A 10 -23.30 -15.99 -5.33
CA MET A 10 -24.71 -15.76 -5.64
C MET A 10 -25.44 -17.06 -5.97
N VAL A 11 -24.82 -17.94 -6.76
CA VAL A 11 -25.41 -19.24 -7.11
C VAL A 11 -25.49 -20.15 -5.88
N ALA A 12 -24.41 -20.25 -5.10
CA ALA A 12 -24.35 -21.12 -3.92
C ALA A 12 -25.35 -20.71 -2.82
N HIS A 13 -25.67 -19.42 -2.72
CA HIS A 13 -26.57 -18.87 -1.70
C HIS A 13 -27.92 -18.42 -2.24
N ALA A 14 -28.31 -18.79 -3.47
CA ALA A 14 -29.53 -18.32 -4.12
C ALA A 14 -30.81 -18.51 -3.27
N ASN A 15 -30.85 -19.55 -2.44
CA ASN A 15 -31.99 -19.89 -1.58
C ASN A 15 -31.71 -19.72 -0.07
N GLN A 16 -30.64 -19.00 0.30
CA GLN A 16 -30.23 -18.85 1.70
C GLN A 16 -30.24 -17.37 2.10
N SER A 17 -30.87 -17.06 3.23
CA SER A 17 -30.83 -15.73 3.84
C SER A 17 -29.67 -15.61 4.84
N SER A 18 -28.44 -15.88 4.41
CA SER A 18 -27.24 -15.77 5.24
C SER A 18 -26.26 -14.72 4.68
N MET A 19 -25.68 -13.93 5.56
CA MET A 19 -24.62 -12.98 5.20
C MET A 19 -23.27 -13.67 5.37
N ASN A 20 -22.65 -14.04 4.26
CA ASN A 20 -21.30 -14.61 4.23
C ASN A 20 -20.32 -13.58 3.68
N ILE A 21 -19.17 -13.44 4.36
CA ILE A 21 -18.07 -12.61 3.90
C ILE A 21 -17.04 -13.51 3.22
N TYR A 22 -16.69 -13.16 1.98
CA TYR A 22 -15.67 -13.86 1.18
C TYR A 22 -14.49 -12.94 0.94
N HIS A 23 -13.31 -13.41 1.35
CA HIS A 23 -12.05 -12.72 1.10
C HIS A 23 -11.23 -13.49 0.06
N VAL A 24 -10.80 -12.81 -1.00
CA VAL A 24 -10.15 -13.43 -2.18
C VAL A 24 -8.87 -12.70 -2.61
N GLY A 25 -8.28 -11.93 -1.69
CA GLY A 25 -7.02 -11.20 -1.89
C GLY A 25 -5.96 -11.68 -0.91
N SER A 26 -5.13 -10.75 -0.44
CA SER A 26 -4.11 -11.01 0.60
C SER A 26 -4.71 -11.57 1.88
N SER A 27 -4.56 -12.86 2.14
CA SER A 27 -5.23 -13.59 3.21
C SER A 27 -4.26 -14.37 4.09
N SER A 28 -4.77 -15.17 5.03
CA SER A 28 -3.99 -16.10 5.84
C SER A 28 -3.28 -17.17 5.01
N THR A 29 -3.87 -17.60 3.89
CA THR A 29 -3.26 -18.62 3.00
C THR A 29 -2.20 -18.04 2.07
N ASN A 30 -2.43 -16.84 1.53
CA ASN A 30 -1.45 -16.15 0.67
C ASN A 30 -1.29 -14.66 1.03
N PRO A 31 -0.57 -14.33 2.13
CA PRO A 31 -0.43 -12.96 2.60
C PRO A 31 0.59 -12.17 1.79
N VAL A 32 0.29 -10.90 1.51
CA VAL A 32 1.27 -9.87 1.17
C VAL A 32 1.29 -8.81 2.28
N VAL A 33 2.48 -8.54 2.83
CA VAL A 33 2.64 -7.50 3.85
C VAL A 33 3.28 -6.25 3.26
N LEU A 34 3.08 -5.11 3.94
CA LEU A 34 3.59 -3.81 3.51
C LEU A 34 5.10 -3.82 3.20
N ARG A 35 5.88 -4.62 3.93
CA ARG A 35 7.31 -4.80 3.68
C ARG A 35 7.61 -5.39 2.30
N ASN A 36 6.81 -6.35 1.83
CA ASN A 36 6.95 -6.91 0.49
C ASN A 36 6.66 -5.83 -0.55
N ILE A 37 5.55 -5.09 -0.40
CA ILE A 37 5.15 -4.04 -1.34
C ILE A 37 6.23 -2.96 -1.44
N GLN A 38 6.82 -2.57 -0.31
CA GLN A 38 7.94 -1.64 -0.28
C GLN A 38 9.16 -2.19 -1.02
N ASP A 39 9.55 -3.43 -0.77
CA ASP A 39 10.67 -4.09 -1.44
C ASP A 39 10.45 -4.13 -2.97
N TYR A 40 9.26 -4.52 -3.42
CA TYR A 40 8.89 -4.50 -4.83
C TYR A 40 9.03 -3.10 -5.43
N GLY A 41 8.51 -2.08 -4.75
CA GLY A 41 8.65 -0.69 -5.17
C GLY A 41 10.12 -0.25 -5.29
N VAL A 42 10.93 -0.52 -4.27
CA VAL A 42 12.35 -0.15 -4.26
C VAL A 42 13.10 -0.84 -5.39
N ARG A 43 12.93 -2.16 -5.56
CA ARG A 43 13.61 -2.92 -6.62
C ARG A 43 13.15 -2.49 -8.01
N TYR A 44 11.84 -2.25 -8.19
CA TYR A 44 11.29 -1.82 -9.46
C TYR A 44 11.85 -0.46 -9.89
N PHE A 45 11.79 0.55 -9.03
CA PHE A 45 12.24 1.91 -9.38
C PHE A 45 13.76 2.07 -9.35
N ALA A 46 14.50 1.18 -8.67
CA ALA A 46 15.95 1.10 -8.84
C ALA A 46 16.35 0.63 -10.25
N LYS A 47 15.57 -0.29 -10.84
CA LYS A 47 15.77 -0.77 -12.22
C LYS A 47 15.17 0.18 -13.27
N ASN A 48 14.04 0.80 -12.94
CA ASN A 48 13.27 1.67 -13.82
C ASN A 48 13.08 3.04 -13.15
N PRO A 49 14.13 3.88 -13.08
CA PRO A 49 14.04 5.15 -12.39
C PRO A 49 13.02 6.07 -13.07
N TRP A 50 12.17 6.72 -12.27
CA TRP A 50 11.30 7.78 -12.76
C TRP A 50 12.15 9.02 -13.08
N ILE A 51 11.91 9.63 -14.24
CA ILE A 51 12.61 10.83 -14.69
C ILE A 51 11.79 12.05 -14.24
N ASN A 52 12.43 12.93 -13.48
CA ASN A 52 11.78 14.15 -13.01
C ASN A 52 11.67 15.20 -14.14
N ASN A 53 11.00 16.32 -13.85
CA ASN A 53 10.82 17.42 -14.80
C ASN A 53 12.14 18.06 -15.29
N ASP A 54 13.25 17.85 -14.58
CA ASP A 54 14.59 18.33 -14.95
C ASP A 54 15.37 17.32 -15.81
N GLY A 55 14.75 16.21 -16.21
CA GLY A 55 15.40 15.14 -16.97
C GLY A 55 16.32 14.26 -16.14
N LYS A 56 16.27 14.33 -14.80
CA LYS A 56 17.13 13.57 -13.89
C LYS A 56 16.41 12.36 -13.31
N PRO A 57 17.08 11.20 -13.19
CA PRO A 57 16.50 10.03 -12.53
C PRO A 57 16.32 10.29 -11.04
N VAL A 58 15.15 9.95 -10.51
CA VAL A 58 14.88 9.98 -9.07
C VAL A 58 15.55 8.77 -8.42
N ILE A 59 16.50 9.05 -7.53
CA ILE A 59 17.22 8.02 -6.77
C ILE A 59 16.31 7.49 -5.66
N VAL A 60 15.99 6.20 -5.74
CA VAL A 60 15.20 5.54 -4.71
C VAL A 60 16.08 5.18 -3.52
N GLY A 61 15.72 5.71 -2.35
CA GLY A 61 16.39 5.41 -1.09
C GLY A 61 15.65 4.36 -0.26
N ASN A 62 16.36 3.78 0.70
CA ASN A 62 15.74 2.90 1.69
C ASN A 62 14.72 3.68 2.54
N ILE A 63 13.44 3.32 2.44
CA ILE A 63 12.38 3.92 3.25
C ILE A 63 12.42 3.30 4.64
N LYS A 64 12.59 4.14 5.67
CA LYS A 64 12.57 3.68 7.07
C LYS A 64 11.14 3.43 7.51
N MET A 65 10.77 2.15 7.61
CA MET A 65 9.50 1.74 8.20
C MET A 65 9.53 1.96 9.72
N MET A 66 8.48 2.60 10.23
CA MET A 66 8.26 2.75 11.67
C MET A 66 7.31 1.64 12.14
N SER A 67 7.51 1.16 13.36
CA SER A 67 6.68 0.09 13.92
C SER A 67 5.30 0.56 14.39
N ASN A 68 5.15 1.85 14.71
CA ASN A 68 3.92 2.47 15.19
C ASN A 68 3.98 4.00 15.06
N MET A 69 2.86 4.66 15.36
CA MET A 69 2.74 6.12 15.33
C MET A 69 3.66 6.82 16.33
N ASP A 70 3.89 6.26 17.52
CA ASP A 70 4.75 6.89 18.53
C ASP A 70 6.20 6.99 18.04
N SER A 71 6.70 5.91 17.43
CA SER A 71 8.03 5.87 16.80
C SER A 71 8.11 6.86 15.64
N PHE A 72 7.05 6.95 14.83
CA PHE A 72 6.95 7.95 13.77
C PHE A 72 7.01 9.38 14.31
N HIS A 73 6.17 9.73 15.30
CA HIS A 73 6.14 11.07 15.89
C HIS A 73 7.47 11.44 16.53
N ARG A 74 8.10 10.51 17.25
CA ARG A 74 9.43 10.71 17.83
C ARG A 74 10.48 10.98 16.74
N TYR A 75 10.51 10.16 15.69
CA TYR A 75 11.43 10.35 14.57
C TYR A 75 11.19 11.70 13.88
N MET A 76 9.94 12.03 13.57
CA MET A 76 9.59 13.30 12.93
C MET A 76 9.95 14.51 13.78
N THR A 77 9.75 14.39 15.09
CA THR A 77 10.08 15.46 16.04
C THR A 77 11.57 15.73 16.06
N ILE A 78 12.38 14.68 16.25
CA ILE A 78 13.83 14.81 16.37
C ILE A 78 14.45 15.24 15.05
N ARG A 79 14.08 14.58 13.94
CA ARG A 79 14.76 14.75 12.66
C ARG A 79 14.28 15.97 11.87
N TYR A 80 13.04 16.42 12.06
CA TYR A 80 12.45 17.47 11.21
C TYR A 80 11.86 18.64 11.99
N LEU A 81 11.05 18.41 13.03
CA LEU A 81 10.40 19.53 13.75
C LEU A 81 11.39 20.34 14.59
N LEU A 82 12.32 19.69 15.30
CA LEU A 82 13.35 20.40 16.09
C LEU A 82 14.26 21.26 15.18
N PRO A 83 14.83 20.74 14.08
CA PRO A 83 15.57 21.58 13.12
C PRO A 83 14.72 22.70 12.51
N LEU A 84 13.45 22.45 12.20
CA LEU A 84 12.55 23.48 11.68
C LEU A 84 12.31 24.61 12.69
N LYS A 85 12.18 24.28 13.99
CA LYS A 85 12.11 25.28 15.07
C LYS A 85 13.42 26.08 15.18
N GLY A 86 14.56 25.41 15.08
CA GLY A 86 15.87 26.09 15.02
C GLY A 86 15.96 27.06 13.85
N LEU A 87 15.53 26.62 12.66
CA LEU A 87 15.46 27.47 11.47
C LEU A 87 14.51 28.66 11.66
N GLN A 88 13.40 28.50 12.37
CA GLN A 88 12.50 29.59 12.69
C GLN A 88 13.18 30.70 13.50
N ILE A 89 13.99 30.33 14.50
CA ILE A 89 14.74 31.27 15.33
C ILE A 89 15.82 31.97 14.50
N VAL A 90 16.61 31.22 13.73
CA VAL A 90 17.65 31.77 12.84
C VAL A 90 17.02 32.72 11.81
N ASN A 91 15.89 32.33 11.24
CA ASN A 91 15.14 33.17 10.30
C ASN A 91 14.66 34.47 10.95
N ALA A 92 14.22 34.44 12.21
CA ALA A 92 13.84 35.65 12.94
C ALA A 92 15.06 36.55 13.24
N ALA A 93 16.18 35.96 13.68
CA ALA A 93 17.42 36.67 13.97
C ALA A 93 18.04 37.33 12.73
N LEU A 94 17.86 36.72 11.55
CA LEU A 94 18.34 37.23 10.26
C LEU A 94 17.24 37.95 9.47
N CYS A 95 16.35 38.67 10.16
CA CYS A 95 15.34 39.54 9.55
C CYS A 95 14.53 38.88 8.42
N GLN A 96 14.12 37.63 8.61
CA GLN A 96 13.30 36.84 7.67
C GLN A 96 14.02 36.41 6.38
N TYR A 97 15.35 36.39 6.34
CA TYR A 97 16.14 35.96 5.19
C TYR A 97 15.76 34.56 4.65
N PHE A 98 15.47 33.60 5.53
CA PHE A 98 15.12 32.22 5.19
C PHE A 98 13.61 31.95 5.11
N ARG A 99 12.77 32.99 4.99
CA ARG A 99 11.31 32.85 5.04
C ARG A 99 10.77 31.84 4.04
N GLY A 100 11.24 31.90 2.78
CA GLY A 100 10.83 30.96 1.73
C GLY A 100 11.15 29.50 2.08
N THR A 101 12.40 29.23 2.46
CA THR A 101 12.87 27.90 2.88
C THR A 101 12.08 27.36 4.07
N TYR A 102 11.85 28.20 5.09
CA TYR A 102 11.06 27.81 6.26
C TYR A 102 9.64 27.40 5.87
N HIS A 103 8.94 28.21 5.05
CA HIS A 103 7.58 27.90 4.63
C HIS A 103 7.51 26.64 3.77
N ASP A 104 8.46 26.45 2.85
CA ASP A 104 8.51 25.24 2.01
C ASP A 104 8.73 23.98 2.85
N LEU A 105 9.72 23.99 3.75
CA LEU A 105 9.98 22.86 4.66
C LEU A 105 8.79 22.58 5.56
N ARG A 106 8.17 23.61 6.15
CA ARG A 106 6.98 23.46 6.99
C ARG A 106 5.82 22.84 6.20
N ARG A 107 5.59 23.28 4.97
CA ARG A 107 4.56 22.72 4.08
C ARG A 107 4.81 21.24 3.80
N LYS A 108 6.05 20.87 3.43
CA LYS A 108 6.44 19.48 3.15
C LYS A 108 6.28 18.58 4.38
N ILE A 109 6.70 19.05 5.56
CA ILE A 109 6.53 18.31 6.83
C ILE A 109 5.04 18.11 7.14
N ASN A 110 4.23 19.16 7.04
CA ASN A 110 2.79 19.06 7.28
C ASN A 110 2.10 18.10 6.30
N PHE A 111 2.51 18.09 5.03
CA PHE A 111 2.01 17.15 4.04
C PHE A 111 2.34 15.69 4.44
N ALA A 112 3.57 15.42 4.87
CA ALA A 112 3.96 14.10 5.35
C ALA A 112 3.15 13.63 6.56
N PHE A 113 2.86 14.53 7.52
CA PHE A 113 1.97 14.24 8.65
C PHE A 113 0.55 13.87 8.20
N ARG A 114 -0.05 14.66 7.30
CA ARG A 114 -1.39 14.36 6.79
C ARG A 114 -1.44 13.03 6.06
N LEU A 115 -0.41 12.72 5.28
CA LEU A 115 -0.33 11.46 4.55
C LEU A 115 -0.23 10.27 5.53
N ILE A 116 0.61 10.36 6.56
CA ILE A 116 0.74 9.27 7.52
C ILE A 116 -0.57 9.06 8.29
N GLU A 117 -1.27 10.14 8.65
CA GLU A 117 -2.52 10.08 9.41
C GLU A 117 -3.63 9.43 8.59
N LEU A 118 -3.73 9.81 7.31
CA LEU A 118 -4.68 9.24 6.37
C LEU A 118 -4.45 7.74 6.15
N TYR A 119 -3.19 7.33 5.99
CA TYR A 119 -2.84 5.94 5.70
C TYR A 119 -2.54 5.10 6.94
N ARG A 120 -2.61 5.67 8.14
CA ARG A 120 -2.39 5.00 9.42
C ARG A 120 -3.09 3.63 9.52
N PRO A 121 -4.40 3.50 9.24
CA PRO A 121 -5.09 2.23 9.42
C PRO A 121 -4.57 1.14 8.49
N TYR A 122 -3.97 1.49 7.35
CA TYR A 122 -3.41 0.53 6.39
C TYR A 122 -1.95 0.19 6.72
N MET A 123 -1.13 1.19 7.04
CA MET A 123 0.31 0.98 7.26
C MET A 123 0.62 0.25 8.56
N PHE A 124 -0.21 0.46 9.58
CA PHE A 124 -0.03 -0.17 10.90
C PHE A 124 -1.06 -1.27 11.17
N PHE A 125 -1.76 -1.73 10.13
CA PHE A 125 -2.63 -2.89 10.26
C PHE A 125 -1.79 -4.13 10.56
N LYS A 126 -2.13 -4.81 11.66
CA LYS A 126 -1.47 -6.07 12.07
C LYS A 126 -2.35 -7.29 11.81
N GLY A 127 -3.60 -7.08 11.42
CA GLY A 127 -4.51 -8.17 11.12
C GLY A 127 -4.14 -8.86 9.82
N ILE A 128 -4.56 -10.12 9.71
CA ILE A 128 -4.58 -10.87 8.46
C ILE A 128 -6.02 -11.32 8.27
N PHE A 129 -6.53 -11.20 7.04
CA PHE A 129 -7.89 -11.60 6.73
C PHE A 129 -7.97 -13.11 6.56
N ASP A 130 -8.94 -13.73 7.22
CA ASP A 130 -9.27 -15.14 7.01
C ASP A 130 -10.05 -15.31 5.70
N ASP A 131 -9.69 -16.32 4.92
CA ASP A 131 -10.31 -16.66 3.64
C ASP A 131 -10.97 -18.04 3.66
N LYS A 132 -11.15 -18.64 4.84
CA LYS A 132 -11.76 -19.96 5.01
C LYS A 132 -13.14 -20.10 4.37
N ASN A 133 -13.95 -19.05 4.40
CA ASN A 133 -15.26 -19.04 3.70
C ASN A 133 -15.10 -19.19 2.19
N ALA A 134 -14.13 -18.50 1.58
CA ALA A 134 -13.84 -18.61 0.16
C ALA A 134 -13.24 -19.98 -0.17
N GLU A 135 -12.36 -20.52 0.68
CA GLU A 135 -11.84 -21.88 0.53
C GLU A 135 -12.96 -22.93 0.57
N ASN A 136 -13.85 -22.86 1.55
CA ASN A 136 -14.99 -23.78 1.69
C ASN A 136 -15.94 -23.67 0.49
N LEU A 137 -16.23 -22.46 0.01
CA LEU A 137 -17.05 -22.24 -1.17
C LEU A 137 -16.43 -22.90 -2.41
N ARG A 138 -15.11 -22.76 -2.62
CA ARG A 138 -14.42 -23.43 -3.74
C ARG A 138 -14.52 -24.95 -3.66
N LYS A 139 -14.36 -25.54 -2.48
CA LYS A 139 -14.47 -27.00 -2.28
C LYS A 139 -15.87 -27.50 -2.60
N ALA A 140 -16.91 -26.83 -2.09
CA ALA A 140 -18.30 -27.19 -2.38
C ALA A 140 -18.61 -27.10 -3.89
N VAL A 141 -18.08 -26.09 -4.58
CA VAL A 141 -18.27 -25.91 -6.02
C VAL A 141 -17.56 -27.02 -6.81
N ALA A 142 -16.33 -27.35 -6.44
CA ALA A 142 -15.59 -28.47 -7.04
C ALA A 142 -16.34 -29.81 -6.91
N GLU A 143 -16.96 -30.06 -5.75
CA GLU A 143 -17.76 -31.26 -5.50
C GLU A 143 -19.07 -31.30 -6.31
N SER A 144 -19.63 -30.15 -6.65
CA SER A 144 -20.88 -30.04 -7.44
C SER A 144 -20.72 -30.22 -8.95
N GLY A 145 -19.49 -30.43 -9.45
CA GLY A 145 -19.21 -30.61 -10.87
C GLY A 145 -19.33 -29.35 -11.73
N ILE A 146 -19.48 -28.17 -11.10
CA ILE A 146 -19.37 -26.87 -11.77
C ILE A 146 -17.91 -26.69 -12.21
N GLU A 147 -17.71 -26.18 -13.43
CA GLU A 147 -16.40 -25.99 -14.03
C GLU A 147 -15.56 -24.98 -13.23
N THR A 148 -14.71 -25.52 -12.34
CA THR A 148 -13.83 -24.76 -11.46
C THR A 148 -12.80 -23.95 -12.22
N ASP A 149 -12.50 -24.38 -13.44
CA ASP A 149 -11.46 -23.84 -14.29
C ASP A 149 -11.89 -22.50 -14.90
N VAL A 150 -13.19 -22.32 -15.13
CA VAL A 150 -13.79 -21.08 -15.62
C VAL A 150 -13.99 -20.07 -14.49
N PHE A 151 -14.46 -20.53 -13.32
CA PHE A 151 -14.77 -19.66 -12.18
C PHE A 151 -13.70 -19.71 -11.07
N TYR A 152 -12.41 -19.64 -11.42
CA TYR A 152 -11.35 -19.68 -10.42
C TYR A 152 -11.28 -18.40 -9.56
N PHE A 153 -11.07 -18.57 -8.25
CA PHE A 153 -10.83 -17.47 -7.30
C PHE A 153 -9.95 -17.89 -6.11
N ASP A 154 -9.02 -18.84 -6.32
CA ASP A 154 -8.05 -19.23 -5.30
C ASP A 154 -6.97 -18.14 -5.14
N PRO A 155 -6.84 -17.49 -3.97
CA PRO A 155 -5.80 -16.48 -3.76
C PRO A 155 -4.38 -17.05 -3.89
N ASN A 156 -4.16 -18.37 -3.74
CA ASN A 156 -2.84 -18.98 -3.87
C ASN A 156 -2.27 -18.95 -5.29
N CYS A 157 -3.10 -18.69 -6.32
CA CYS A 157 -2.59 -18.54 -7.68
C CYS A 157 -1.84 -17.21 -7.90
N ILE A 158 -1.97 -16.27 -6.97
CA ILE A 158 -1.36 -14.94 -7.07
C ILE A 158 0.11 -15.05 -6.68
N ASN A 159 1.00 -14.87 -7.66
CA ASN A 159 2.37 -14.51 -7.39
C ASN A 159 2.44 -13.00 -7.14
N TRP A 160 2.48 -12.60 -5.86
CA TRP A 160 2.48 -11.18 -5.48
C TRP A 160 3.68 -10.41 -6.05
N GLU A 161 4.86 -11.01 -6.08
CA GLU A 161 6.04 -10.35 -6.65
C GLU A 161 5.86 -10.10 -8.15
N ASP A 162 5.46 -11.12 -8.91
CA ASP A 162 5.21 -10.98 -10.34
C ASP A 162 4.11 -9.94 -10.62
N TYR A 163 2.99 -10.02 -9.88
CA TYR A 163 1.91 -9.05 -9.99
C TYR A 163 2.41 -7.62 -9.76
N PHE A 164 3.16 -7.35 -8.69
CA PHE A 164 3.64 -6.01 -8.41
C PHE A 164 4.70 -5.52 -9.40
N MET A 165 5.68 -6.37 -9.72
CA MET A 165 6.83 -6.02 -10.55
C MET A 165 6.49 -5.88 -12.03
N ASN A 166 5.59 -6.72 -12.54
CA ASN A 166 5.33 -6.84 -13.98
C ASN A 166 3.94 -6.34 -14.40
N THR A 167 3.00 -6.17 -13.46
CA THR A 167 1.65 -5.69 -13.78
C THR A 167 1.33 -4.35 -13.10
N HIS A 168 1.37 -4.30 -11.76
CA HIS A 168 0.86 -3.16 -10.99
C HIS A 168 1.73 -1.91 -11.13
N LEU A 169 3.03 -2.00 -10.83
CA LEU A 169 3.94 -0.85 -10.89
C LEU A 169 4.14 -0.32 -12.32
N PRO A 170 4.34 -1.17 -13.35
CA PRO A 170 4.34 -0.71 -14.75
C PRO A 170 3.04 -0.02 -15.15
N GLY A 171 1.88 -0.56 -14.75
CA GLY A 171 0.59 0.05 -15.02
C GLY A 171 0.47 1.44 -14.36
N LEU A 172 0.91 1.56 -13.11
CA LEU A 172 0.93 2.85 -12.40
C LEU A 172 1.79 3.88 -13.14
N VAL A 173 3.00 3.49 -13.54
CA VAL A 173 3.91 4.39 -14.29
C VAL A 173 3.29 4.79 -15.62
N LYS A 174 2.66 3.86 -16.34
CA LYS A 174 2.11 4.13 -17.68
C LYS A 174 0.87 5.03 -17.65
N TYR A 175 -0.01 4.86 -16.67
CA TYR A 175 -1.34 5.48 -16.69
C TYR A 175 -1.55 6.58 -15.64
N VAL A 176 -0.77 6.57 -14.56
CA VAL A 176 -0.93 7.53 -13.46
C VAL A 176 0.20 8.54 -13.42
N PHE A 177 1.44 8.11 -13.65
CA PHE A 177 2.58 9.03 -13.67
C PHE A 177 2.53 9.77 -15.00
N LYS A 178 2.21 11.06 -14.94
CA LYS A 178 2.23 12.01 -16.07
C LYS A 178 3.36 13.00 -15.86
#